data_AF-A0A847VTC6-F1
#
_entry.id   AF-A0A847VTC6-F1
#
_cell.length_a   1.000
_cell.length_b   1.000
_cell.length_c   1.000
_cell.angle_alpha   90.00
_cell.angle_beta   90.00
_cell.angle_gamma   90.00
#
_symmetry.space_group_name_H-M   'P 1'
#
loop_
_entity.id
_entity.type
_entity.pdbx_description
1 polymer ?
#
loop_
_entity_poly.entity_id
_entity_poly.type
_entity_poly.pdbx_seq_one_letter_code
_entity_poly.pdbx_strand_id
1 'polypeptide(L)'
;TNKAFGGGGIYVNGYDFDGFKNGHLYITNVVISDNEAKRQGGGYASCPISNTEIYLKQGAAIYGNRASSAKDIFIYSATIGFGAHGGNPKYFITDTMLGGVPYHWKYNDGTEVPLNKLNGTLLGEGVSLSIYTDEVGNATTQSLAKVFITGNYSATRGGGIGSNGNVTIGRKDGPLPETECSVKKVWDDNYDEKGIRPESIEIELWRKIAGSSDDPIYIGYETIKPDANGDWSLKFTGLLKEDGLGNQYEYIIKERKIFGYVADITKDEISGHVITNSYEPDTVSVEGKKTWEDDDDIVGHRPGSITIRLLKNGVEIDHRVVTDKDDWSWSFTNLPKYENGQLIKYTITEDPVKWYDTVIEGYNVTNYCIDPPEPVPDTGDLNHIIWIMMMGASLTAMVWLIVYQKKEIKIN
;
A
#
# COMPACT_ATOMS: atom_id res chain seq x y z
N THR A 1 28.43 -25.55 -1.71
CA THR A 1 27.88 -24.53 -0.80
C THR A 1 28.91 -23.64 -0.15
N ASN A 2 30.08 -24.14 0.28
CA ASN A 2 31.18 -23.30 0.82
C ASN A 2 31.70 -22.22 -0.17
N LYS A 3 31.50 -22.41 -1.48
CA LYS A 3 31.76 -21.38 -2.52
C LYS A 3 30.54 -20.50 -2.83
N ALA A 4 29.39 -20.76 -2.21
CA ALA A 4 28.14 -20.03 -2.40
C ALA A 4 27.81 -19.12 -1.21
N PHE A 5 28.26 -19.49 -0.01
CA PHE A 5 28.20 -18.73 1.24
C PHE A 5 29.61 -18.65 1.79
N GLY A 6 30.12 -17.42 1.96
CA GLY A 6 31.54 -17.18 2.22
C GLY A 6 31.87 -16.89 3.67
N GLY A 7 30.99 -16.14 4.38
CA GLY A 7 31.24 -15.72 5.75
C GLY A 7 32.48 -14.85 5.88
N GLY A 8 32.42 -13.63 5.35
CA GLY A 8 33.57 -12.72 5.29
C GLY A 8 34.20 -12.45 6.65
N GLY A 9 33.40 -12.38 7.71
CA GLY A 9 33.85 -12.38 9.11
C GLY A 9 33.78 -13.77 9.74
N ILE A 10 32.57 -14.32 9.87
CA ILE A 10 32.33 -15.65 10.46
C ILE A 10 31.69 -16.56 9.43
N TYR A 11 32.24 -17.75 9.27
CA TYR A 11 31.63 -18.84 8.53
C TYR A 11 31.18 -19.97 9.46
N VAL A 12 29.88 -20.27 9.45
CA VAL A 12 29.31 -21.37 10.23
C VAL A 12 29.09 -22.56 9.30
N ASN A 13 30.03 -23.51 9.35
CA ASN A 13 29.92 -24.71 8.54
C ASN A 13 28.86 -25.65 9.09
N GLY A 14 28.08 -26.23 8.20
CA GLY A 14 27.02 -27.15 8.55
C GLY A 14 26.81 -28.18 7.47
N TYR A 15 26.68 -29.44 7.86
CA TYR A 15 26.50 -30.56 6.94
C TYR A 15 25.80 -31.69 7.68
N ASP A 16 24.67 -32.16 7.15
CA ASP A 16 23.92 -33.29 7.70
C ASP A 16 24.27 -34.55 6.90
N PHE A 17 25.27 -35.28 7.36
CA PHE A 17 25.71 -36.54 6.80
C PHE A 17 26.25 -37.43 7.91
N ASP A 18 26.09 -38.73 7.72
CA ASP A 18 26.24 -39.79 8.73
C ASP A 18 27.39 -39.53 9.73
N GLY A 19 27.02 -39.28 10.99
CA GLY A 19 27.92 -39.03 12.11
C GLY A 19 28.41 -37.58 12.31
N PHE A 20 28.15 -36.64 11.40
CA PHE A 20 28.56 -35.24 11.54
C PHE A 20 27.43 -34.38 12.13
N LYS A 21 27.74 -33.58 13.14
CA LYS A 21 26.78 -32.63 13.73
C LYS A 21 26.85 -31.30 12.99
N ASN A 22 25.69 -30.71 12.74
CA ASN A 22 25.60 -29.36 12.17
C ASN A 22 26.36 -28.36 13.06
N GLY A 23 27.23 -27.52 12.48
CA GLY A 23 27.89 -26.48 13.25
C GLY A 23 26.84 -25.50 13.77
N HIS A 24 27.03 -25.04 15.01
CA HIS A 24 26.09 -24.11 15.65
C HIS A 24 26.86 -22.94 16.24
N LEU A 25 26.58 -21.73 15.73
CA LEU A 25 27.05 -20.50 16.32
C LEU A 25 26.04 -19.97 17.33
N TYR A 26 26.48 -19.79 18.57
CA TYR A 26 25.76 -19.04 19.59
C TYR A 26 26.50 -17.74 19.88
N ILE A 27 25.80 -16.61 19.75
CA ILE A 27 26.36 -15.30 20.04
C ILE A 27 25.34 -14.42 20.75
N THR A 28 25.79 -13.50 21.60
CA THR A 28 24.91 -12.59 22.32
C THR A 28 25.47 -11.17 22.32
N ASN A 29 24.57 -10.19 22.37
CA ASN A 29 24.87 -8.77 22.39
C ASN A 29 25.82 -8.37 21.25
N VAL A 30 25.42 -8.65 20.00
CA VAL A 30 26.26 -8.44 18.83
C VAL A 30 25.78 -7.24 18.01
N VAL A 31 26.73 -6.48 17.49
CA VAL A 31 26.50 -5.51 16.41
C VAL A 31 27.10 -6.06 15.13
N ILE A 32 26.29 -6.16 14.08
CA ILE A 32 26.71 -6.60 12.74
C ILE A 32 26.45 -5.45 11.77
N SER A 33 27.48 -4.65 11.52
CA SER A 33 27.36 -3.45 10.69
C SER A 33 28.53 -3.29 9.73
N ASP A 34 28.33 -2.47 8.70
CA ASP A 34 29.40 -2.05 7.78
C ASP A 34 30.13 -3.19 7.04
N ASN A 35 29.53 -4.38 7.01
CA ASN A 35 30.05 -5.50 6.25
C ASN A 35 29.55 -5.46 4.81
N GLU A 36 30.28 -6.13 3.92
CA GLU A 36 29.98 -6.14 2.50
C GLU A 36 29.97 -7.56 1.93
N ALA A 37 28.96 -7.86 1.12
CA ALA A 37 28.93 -9.07 0.31
C ALA A 37 28.70 -8.72 -1.16
N LYS A 38 29.45 -9.35 -2.07
CA LYS A 38 29.29 -9.08 -3.51
C LYS A 38 27.89 -9.44 -4.03
N ARG A 39 27.22 -10.43 -3.43
CA ARG A 39 25.90 -10.92 -3.85
C ARG A 39 24.80 -10.54 -2.87
N GLN A 40 24.60 -11.31 -1.80
CA GLN A 40 23.50 -11.12 -0.84
C GLN A 40 23.94 -11.23 0.61
N GLY A 41 23.19 -10.61 1.51
CA GLY A 41 23.40 -10.72 2.95
C GLY A 41 24.74 -10.14 3.36
N GLY A 42 24.91 -8.82 3.23
CA GLY A 42 26.09 -8.13 3.71
C GLY A 42 26.31 -8.37 5.21
N GLY A 43 25.25 -8.31 6.02
CA GLY A 43 25.32 -8.65 7.45
C GLY A 43 25.33 -10.15 7.69
N TYR A 44 24.30 -10.84 7.20
CA TYR A 44 24.04 -12.24 7.43
C TYR A 44 23.50 -12.92 6.17
N ALA A 45 24.05 -14.09 5.82
CA ALA A 45 23.49 -14.94 4.78
C ALA A 45 23.46 -16.41 5.20
N SER A 46 22.35 -17.10 4.93
CA SER A 46 22.20 -18.52 5.27
C SER A 46 21.66 -19.39 4.13
N CYS A 47 22.10 -20.63 4.13
CA CYS A 47 21.74 -21.64 3.14
C CYS A 47 20.46 -22.42 3.51
N PRO A 48 19.93 -23.25 2.60
CA PRO A 48 18.64 -23.92 2.79
C PRO A 48 18.52 -24.91 3.97
N ILE A 49 19.63 -25.42 4.50
CA ILE A 49 19.64 -26.28 5.71
C ILE A 49 19.94 -25.52 7.00
N SER A 50 20.18 -24.21 6.91
CA SER A 50 20.58 -23.38 8.04
C SER A 50 19.35 -22.89 8.81
N ASN A 51 19.26 -23.20 10.10
CA ASN A 51 18.26 -22.55 10.95
C ASN A 51 18.81 -21.27 11.54
N THR A 52 18.00 -20.22 11.52
CA THR A 52 18.38 -18.86 11.96
C THR A 52 17.45 -18.40 13.07
N GLU A 53 17.98 -18.11 14.25
CA GLU A 53 17.18 -17.56 15.34
C GLU A 53 17.86 -16.31 15.87
N ILE A 54 17.23 -15.15 15.72
CA ILE A 54 17.72 -13.85 16.18
C ILE A 54 16.68 -13.32 17.16
N TYR A 55 16.94 -13.56 18.44
CA TYR A 55 16.09 -13.13 19.53
C TYR A 55 16.41 -11.70 19.97
N LEU A 56 15.44 -11.05 20.60
CA LEU A 56 15.62 -9.72 21.17
C LEU A 56 16.53 -9.73 22.39
N LYS A 57 16.33 -10.71 23.29
CA LYS A 57 17.06 -10.77 24.57
C LYS A 57 18.52 -11.08 24.32
N GLN A 58 19.38 -10.13 24.72
CA GLN A 58 20.82 -10.21 24.45
C GLN A 58 21.10 -10.43 22.95
N GLY A 59 20.26 -9.83 22.10
CA GLY A 59 20.16 -10.10 20.68
C GLY A 59 21.24 -9.45 19.81
N ALA A 60 20.79 -9.06 18.61
CA ALA A 60 21.60 -8.40 17.60
C ALA A 60 21.09 -6.98 17.31
N ALA A 61 22.00 -6.10 16.90
CA ALA A 61 21.67 -4.99 16.02
C ALA A 61 22.39 -5.22 14.67
N ILE A 62 21.61 -5.36 13.59
CA ILE A 62 22.11 -5.65 12.24
C ILE A 62 21.68 -4.53 11.30
N TYR A 63 22.61 -3.68 10.88
CA TYR A 63 22.28 -2.51 10.07
C TYR A 63 23.48 -2.02 9.26
N GLY A 64 23.25 -1.17 8.26
CA GLY A 64 24.32 -0.48 7.52
C GLY A 64 25.23 -1.41 6.70
N ASN A 65 24.81 -2.66 6.47
CA ASN A 65 25.58 -3.59 5.65
C ASN A 65 25.31 -3.35 4.15
N ARG A 66 26.20 -3.84 3.29
CA ARG A 66 26.15 -3.63 1.83
C ARG A 66 26.13 -4.96 1.08
N ALA A 67 25.24 -5.06 0.10
CA ALA A 67 25.24 -6.13 -0.88
C ALA A 67 24.46 -5.73 -2.14
N SER A 68 24.55 -6.54 -3.21
CA SER A 68 23.77 -6.27 -4.44
C SER A 68 22.26 -6.42 -4.23
N SER A 69 21.84 -7.29 -3.31
CA SER A 69 20.47 -7.38 -2.79
C SER A 69 20.49 -7.98 -1.37
N ALA A 70 19.40 -7.86 -0.61
CA ALA A 70 19.29 -8.37 0.77
C ALA A 70 20.45 -7.86 1.64
N LYS A 71 20.57 -6.54 1.77
CA LYS A 71 21.77 -5.87 2.32
C LYS A 71 22.14 -6.38 3.71
N ASP A 72 21.18 -6.54 4.61
CA ASP A 72 21.44 -7.00 5.97
C ASP A 72 21.26 -8.50 6.11
N ILE A 73 20.08 -9.04 5.80
CA ILE A 73 19.75 -10.46 6.04
C ILE A 73 19.27 -11.13 4.75
N PHE A 74 19.91 -12.25 4.43
CA PHE A 74 19.52 -13.16 3.36
C PHE A 74 19.36 -14.59 3.88
N ILE A 75 18.14 -15.12 3.91
CA ILE A 75 17.87 -16.53 4.24
C ILE A 75 17.30 -17.19 2.99
N TYR A 76 17.93 -18.26 2.53
CA TYR A 76 17.61 -18.85 1.24
C TYR A 76 17.09 -20.28 1.36
N SER A 77 15.97 -20.56 0.70
CA SER A 77 15.41 -21.89 0.53
C SER A 77 15.63 -22.40 -0.89
N ALA A 78 16.03 -23.65 -0.99
CA ALA A 78 16.18 -24.38 -2.24
C ALA A 78 16.30 -25.85 -1.91
N THR A 79 15.47 -26.68 -2.54
CA THR A 79 15.46 -28.13 -2.33
C THR A 79 16.21 -28.86 -3.44
N ILE A 80 16.44 -28.20 -4.58
CA ILE A 80 17.08 -28.74 -5.78
C ILE A 80 18.42 -28.02 -5.99
N GLY A 81 19.44 -28.72 -6.52
CA GLY A 81 20.71 -28.11 -6.92
C GLY A 81 21.71 -27.81 -5.79
N PHE A 82 21.29 -27.86 -4.52
CA PHE A 82 22.17 -27.71 -3.36
C PHE A 82 22.61 -29.04 -2.72
N GLY A 83 22.15 -30.17 -3.26
CA GLY A 83 22.50 -31.51 -2.78
C GLY A 83 22.12 -31.69 -1.30
N ALA A 84 23.07 -32.15 -0.48
CA ALA A 84 22.88 -32.30 0.97
C ALA A 84 22.69 -30.98 1.74
N HIS A 85 22.80 -29.82 1.07
CA HIS A 85 22.43 -28.51 1.62
C HIS A 85 21.12 -27.99 1.06
N GLY A 86 20.34 -28.82 0.36
CA GLY A 86 18.99 -28.49 -0.05
C GLY A 86 18.01 -28.67 1.12
N GLY A 87 17.09 -27.72 1.31
CA GLY A 87 16.22 -27.72 2.47
C GLY A 87 15.29 -26.51 2.51
N ASN A 88 14.51 -26.48 3.58
CA ASN A 88 13.58 -25.41 3.89
C ASN A 88 13.98 -24.81 5.25
N PRO A 89 14.72 -23.69 5.29
CA PRO A 89 15.28 -23.18 6.52
C PRO A 89 14.18 -22.61 7.42
N LYS A 90 14.31 -22.88 8.72
CA LYS A 90 13.50 -22.21 9.74
C LYS A 90 14.18 -20.92 10.15
N TYR A 91 13.37 -19.90 10.40
CA TYR A 91 13.89 -18.63 10.87
C TYR A 91 12.97 -17.96 11.89
N PHE A 92 13.58 -17.24 12.83
CA PHE A 92 12.94 -16.30 13.72
C PHE A 92 13.83 -15.05 13.78
N ILE A 93 13.27 -13.88 13.55
CA ILE A 93 13.97 -12.60 13.60
C ILE A 93 13.10 -11.65 14.42
N THR A 94 13.67 -11.01 15.42
CA THR A 94 12.97 -9.98 16.18
C THR A 94 12.73 -8.71 15.34
N ASP A 95 11.65 -8.00 15.67
CA ASP A 95 11.29 -6.71 15.11
C ASP A 95 12.15 -5.54 15.63
N THR A 96 12.95 -5.77 16.66
CA THR A 96 13.68 -4.73 17.39
C THR A 96 15.16 -5.10 17.56
N MET A 97 16.04 -4.13 17.35
CA MET A 97 17.47 -4.24 17.59
C MET A 97 17.79 -4.39 19.08
N LEU A 98 18.97 -4.95 19.38
CA LEU A 98 19.66 -4.72 20.65
C LEU A 98 19.67 -3.22 20.96
N GLY A 99 19.20 -2.83 22.15
CA GLY A 99 19.06 -1.41 22.54
C GLY A 99 17.69 -0.79 22.21
N GLY A 100 16.76 -1.57 21.67
CA GLY A 100 15.35 -1.20 21.59
C GLY A 100 14.94 -0.43 20.34
N VAL A 101 15.83 -0.20 19.38
CA VAL A 101 15.49 0.47 18.11
C VAL A 101 14.70 -0.48 17.21
N PRO A 102 13.48 -0.15 16.77
CA PRO A 102 12.75 -0.98 15.81
C PRO A 102 13.54 -1.12 14.50
N TYR A 103 13.50 -2.29 13.88
CA TYR A 103 14.22 -2.50 12.62
C TYR A 103 13.53 -1.85 11.42
N HIS A 104 12.20 -1.74 11.41
CA HIS A 104 11.43 -1.33 10.21
C HIS A 104 11.95 -2.05 8.95
N TRP A 105 12.03 -3.38 9.03
CA TRP A 105 12.60 -4.20 7.97
C TRP A 105 11.91 -3.92 6.64
N LYS A 106 12.69 -3.84 5.56
CA LYS A 106 12.22 -3.62 4.19
C LYS A 106 12.69 -4.74 3.28
N TYR A 107 11.85 -5.12 2.33
CA TYR A 107 12.26 -5.93 1.18
C TYR A 107 13.10 -5.10 0.22
N ASN A 108 13.74 -5.76 -0.76
CA ASN A 108 14.61 -5.10 -1.74
C ASN A 108 13.93 -4.02 -2.59
N ASP A 109 12.61 -4.08 -2.76
CA ASP A 109 11.83 -3.06 -3.46
C ASP A 109 11.47 -1.84 -2.59
N GLY A 110 11.89 -1.85 -1.31
CA GLY A 110 11.65 -0.80 -0.34
C GLY A 110 10.33 -0.94 0.43
N THR A 111 9.50 -1.93 0.10
CA THR A 111 8.27 -2.19 0.85
C THR A 111 8.59 -2.73 2.24
N GLU A 112 7.83 -2.29 3.23
CA GLU A 112 8.00 -2.73 4.62
C GLU A 112 7.61 -4.20 4.78
N VAL A 113 8.32 -4.91 5.66
CA VAL A 113 8.10 -6.32 5.97
C VAL A 113 7.10 -6.42 7.12
N PRO A 114 5.93 -7.06 6.94
CA PRO A 114 4.99 -7.29 8.03
C PRO A 114 5.62 -8.14 9.14
N LEU A 115 5.28 -7.87 10.41
CA LEU A 115 5.91 -8.52 11.57
C LEU A 115 5.73 -10.05 11.56
N ASN A 116 4.58 -10.55 11.09
CA ASN A 116 4.35 -11.99 10.93
C ASN A 116 5.21 -12.68 9.87
N LYS A 117 5.94 -11.93 9.03
CA LYS A 117 6.90 -12.47 8.07
C LYS A 117 8.29 -12.65 8.65
N LEU A 118 8.54 -12.21 9.89
CA LEU A 118 9.84 -12.33 10.56
C LEU A 118 10.05 -13.69 11.26
N ASN A 119 9.06 -14.58 11.24
CA ASN A 119 9.19 -15.94 11.76
C ASN A 119 8.50 -16.94 10.81
N GLY A 120 9.12 -18.09 10.60
CA GLY A 120 8.49 -19.17 9.87
C GLY A 120 9.47 -20.18 9.30
N THR A 121 9.04 -20.85 8.24
CA THR A 121 9.87 -21.76 7.43
C THR A 121 9.74 -21.32 5.98
N LEU A 122 10.86 -21.08 5.31
CA LEU A 122 10.84 -20.77 3.88
C LEU A 122 10.65 -22.06 3.08
N LEU A 123 9.54 -22.15 2.34
CA LEU A 123 9.17 -23.33 1.58
C LEU A 123 9.31 -23.08 0.08
N GLY A 124 10.07 -23.91 -0.61
CA GLY A 124 10.12 -23.93 -2.07
C GLY A 124 11.48 -23.55 -2.67
N GLU A 125 11.61 -23.77 -3.97
CA GLU A 125 12.84 -23.53 -4.71
C GLU A 125 13.05 -22.04 -5.01
N GLY A 126 14.22 -21.50 -4.67
CA GLY A 126 14.55 -20.10 -4.97
C GLY A 126 13.90 -19.07 -4.04
N VAL A 127 13.16 -19.51 -3.03
CA VAL A 127 12.46 -18.62 -2.09
C VAL A 127 13.46 -18.05 -1.09
N SER A 128 13.35 -16.76 -0.78
CA SER A 128 14.25 -16.12 0.18
C SER A 128 13.53 -15.10 1.05
N LEU A 129 13.99 -14.98 2.29
CA LEU A 129 13.82 -13.76 3.07
C LEU A 129 15.01 -12.85 2.75
N SER A 130 14.72 -11.76 2.06
CA SER A 130 15.72 -10.79 1.59
C SER A 130 15.36 -9.42 2.13
N ILE A 131 15.95 -9.04 3.27
CA ILE A 131 15.53 -7.85 4.01
C ILE A 131 16.71 -6.96 4.41
N TYR A 132 16.42 -5.68 4.60
CA TYR A 132 17.35 -4.67 5.09
C TYR A 132 16.65 -3.62 5.94
N THR A 133 17.42 -2.84 6.69
CA THR A 133 16.92 -1.69 7.43
C THR A 133 17.69 -0.43 7.05
N ASP A 134 17.02 0.72 7.08
CA ASP A 134 17.66 2.03 7.01
C ASP A 134 17.97 2.60 8.41
N GLU A 135 17.45 1.94 9.46
CA GLU A 135 17.66 2.32 10.85
C GLU A 135 19.06 1.95 11.33
N VAL A 136 19.52 2.65 12.36
CA VAL A 136 20.84 2.41 12.97
C VAL A 136 20.71 2.22 14.48
N GLY A 137 21.63 1.46 15.06
CA GLY A 137 21.69 1.28 16.51
C GLY A 137 21.87 2.61 17.25
N ASN A 138 21.26 2.74 18.43
CA ASN A 138 21.36 3.93 19.28
C ASN A 138 22.51 3.80 20.30
N ALA A 139 22.66 4.78 21.20
CA ALA A 139 23.69 4.75 22.24
C ALA A 139 23.58 3.51 23.16
N THR A 140 22.35 3.06 23.44
CA THR A 140 22.09 1.83 24.21
C THR A 140 22.52 0.58 23.45
N THR A 141 22.33 0.53 22.13
CA THR A 141 22.87 -0.54 21.29
C THR A 141 24.38 -0.66 21.48
N GLN A 142 25.10 0.46 21.41
CA GLN A 142 26.56 0.48 21.54
C GLN A 142 27.03 0.09 22.94
N SER A 143 26.33 0.53 23.98
CA SER A 143 26.70 0.22 25.37
C SER A 143 26.45 -1.25 25.75
N LEU A 144 25.41 -1.86 25.18
CA LEU A 144 25.09 -3.28 25.40
C LEU A 144 25.96 -4.21 24.57
N ALA A 145 26.46 -3.76 23.41
CA ALA A 145 27.24 -4.56 22.49
C ALA A 145 28.52 -5.11 23.16
N LYS A 146 28.74 -6.42 23.00
CA LYS A 146 29.94 -7.14 23.47
C LYS A 146 30.77 -7.69 22.32
N VAL A 147 30.16 -7.89 21.16
CA VAL A 147 30.81 -8.39 19.95
C VAL A 147 30.48 -7.48 18.79
N PHE A 148 31.50 -7.10 18.02
CA PHE A 148 31.36 -6.31 16.80
C PHE A 148 31.85 -7.14 15.63
N ILE A 149 30.96 -7.39 14.66
CA ILE A 149 31.29 -8.04 13.40
C ILE A 149 31.15 -6.96 12.34
N THR A 150 32.24 -6.25 12.06
CA THR A 150 32.21 -5.06 11.20
C THR A 150 33.37 -5.02 10.22
N GLY A 151 33.16 -4.33 9.10
CA GLY A 151 34.20 -4.09 8.09
C GLY A 151 34.65 -5.33 7.31
N ASN A 152 33.89 -6.43 7.37
CA ASN A 152 34.24 -7.67 6.66
C ASN A 152 33.75 -7.66 5.22
N TYR A 153 34.42 -8.43 4.36
CA TYR A 153 34.04 -8.58 2.95
C TYR A 153 33.91 -10.04 2.54
N SER A 154 32.83 -10.36 1.82
CA SER A 154 32.63 -11.67 1.18
C SER A 154 32.50 -11.52 -0.34
N ALA A 155 33.30 -12.27 -1.09
CA ALA A 155 33.19 -12.35 -2.54
C ALA A 155 31.89 -13.05 -3.02
N THR A 156 31.13 -13.64 -2.10
CA THR A 156 29.86 -14.33 -2.39
C THR A 156 28.73 -13.71 -1.56
N ARG A 157 28.34 -14.36 -0.46
CA ARG A 157 27.26 -13.96 0.45
C ARG A 157 27.77 -13.96 1.89
N GLY A 158 27.06 -13.26 2.77
CA GLY A 158 27.35 -13.27 4.20
C GLY A 158 28.63 -12.50 4.49
N GLY A 159 28.61 -11.18 4.33
CA GLY A 159 29.79 -10.33 4.56
C GLY A 159 30.25 -10.42 6.02
N GLY A 160 29.34 -10.21 6.97
CA GLY A 160 29.56 -10.43 8.39
C GLY A 160 29.53 -11.93 8.72
N ILE A 161 28.37 -12.57 8.55
CA ILE A 161 28.16 -13.99 8.84
C ILE A 161 27.64 -14.71 7.60
N GLY A 162 28.27 -15.82 7.23
CA GLY A 162 27.78 -16.77 6.24
C GLY A 162 27.56 -18.12 6.90
N SER A 163 26.41 -18.76 6.65
CA SER A 163 26.05 -19.99 7.36
C SER A 163 25.49 -21.07 6.44
N ASN A 164 26.05 -22.28 6.59
CA ASN A 164 25.34 -23.51 6.24
C ASN A 164 24.92 -24.31 7.48
N GLY A 165 25.32 -23.88 8.68
CA GLY A 165 24.94 -24.48 9.95
C GLY A 165 23.81 -23.75 10.66
N ASN A 166 23.63 -23.97 11.95
CA ASN A 166 22.64 -23.23 12.74
C ASN A 166 23.26 -21.95 13.32
N VAL A 167 22.49 -20.87 13.36
CA VAL A 167 22.91 -19.62 14.01
C VAL A 167 21.82 -19.18 14.96
N THR A 168 22.20 -19.02 16.22
CA THR A 168 21.37 -18.45 17.26
C THR A 168 22.04 -17.20 17.81
N ILE A 169 21.37 -16.07 17.69
CA ILE A 169 21.78 -14.79 18.26
C ILE A 169 20.80 -14.39 19.36
N GLY A 170 21.33 -14.10 20.54
CA GLY A 170 20.52 -13.83 21.72
C GLY A 170 19.95 -15.10 22.34
N ARG A 171 18.91 -14.92 23.15
CA ARG A 171 18.29 -16.00 23.93
C ARG A 171 16.79 -15.99 23.77
N LYS A 172 16.22 -17.19 23.55
CA LYS A 172 14.78 -17.42 23.61
C LYS A 172 14.24 -17.15 25.03
N ASP A 173 14.93 -17.73 26.01
CA ASP A 173 14.62 -17.56 27.43
C ASP A 173 15.63 -16.60 28.08
N GLY A 174 15.13 -15.66 28.88
CA GLY A 174 15.98 -14.65 29.52
C GLY A 174 15.18 -13.69 30.39
N PRO A 175 15.87 -12.86 31.20
CA PRO A 175 15.26 -12.11 32.30
C PRO A 175 14.34 -10.98 31.85
N LEU A 176 14.38 -10.57 30.57
CA LEU A 176 13.51 -9.50 30.10
C LEU A 176 12.06 -10.00 30.09
N PRO A 177 11.15 -9.37 30.83
CA PRO A 177 9.77 -9.78 30.83
C PRO A 177 9.14 -9.48 29.47
N GLU A 178 8.44 -10.48 28.90
CA GLU A 178 7.72 -10.35 27.63
C GLU A 178 6.22 -10.23 27.85
N THR A 179 5.55 -9.52 26.96
CA THR A 179 4.10 -9.40 26.87
C THR A 179 3.63 -9.68 25.46
N GLU A 180 2.32 -9.67 25.32
CA GLU A 180 1.59 -9.82 24.09
C GLU A 180 0.54 -8.72 23.98
N CYS A 181 0.08 -8.48 22.76
CA CYS A 181 -0.99 -7.54 22.47
C CYS A 181 -2.00 -8.22 21.55
N SER A 182 -3.18 -8.53 22.09
CA SER A 182 -4.27 -9.13 21.34
C SER A 182 -5.16 -8.04 20.74
N VAL A 183 -5.66 -8.28 19.53
CA VAL A 183 -6.56 -7.42 18.78
C VAL A 183 -7.73 -8.26 18.28
N LYS A 184 -8.94 -7.82 18.55
CA LYS A 184 -10.18 -8.32 17.94
C LYS A 184 -10.73 -7.24 17.03
N LYS A 185 -11.13 -7.62 15.82
CA LYS A 185 -11.73 -6.71 14.85
C LYS A 185 -13.22 -7.00 14.72
N VAL A 186 -14.02 -5.94 14.79
CA VAL A 186 -15.48 -5.95 14.66
C VAL A 186 -15.87 -5.00 13.53
N TRP A 187 -16.89 -5.40 12.77
CA TRP A 187 -17.48 -4.61 11.69
C TRP A 187 -18.93 -4.26 12.07
N ASP A 188 -19.23 -2.97 12.09
CA ASP A 188 -20.55 -2.39 12.31
C ASP A 188 -21.06 -1.76 11.01
N ASP A 189 -21.37 -2.63 10.05
CA ASP A 189 -21.69 -2.28 8.65
C ASP A 189 -22.86 -3.10 8.08
N ASN A 190 -23.75 -3.55 8.98
CA ASN A 190 -24.92 -4.36 8.64
C ASN A 190 -24.60 -5.61 7.81
N TYR A 191 -23.65 -6.43 8.29
CA TYR A 191 -23.20 -7.66 7.61
C TYR A 191 -22.65 -7.41 6.20
N ASP A 192 -21.90 -6.33 6.03
CA ASP A 192 -21.34 -5.90 4.74
C ASP A 192 -22.43 -5.75 3.65
N GLU A 193 -23.58 -5.15 4.00
CA GLU A 193 -24.69 -4.92 3.07
C GLU A 193 -24.24 -4.19 1.78
N LYS A 194 -23.21 -3.35 1.89
CA LYS A 194 -22.66 -2.56 0.78
C LYS A 194 -21.59 -3.28 -0.03
N GLY A 195 -21.10 -4.44 0.42
CA GLY A 195 -20.04 -5.20 -0.26
C GLY A 195 -18.72 -4.45 -0.38
N ILE A 196 -18.44 -3.51 0.54
CA ILE A 196 -17.24 -2.66 0.52
C ILE A 196 -16.21 -3.06 1.57
N ARG A 197 -16.52 -4.03 2.43
CA ARG A 197 -15.59 -4.53 3.43
C ARG A 197 -14.35 -5.11 2.74
N PRO A 198 -13.13 -4.68 3.11
CA PRO A 198 -11.92 -5.19 2.48
C PRO A 198 -11.66 -6.65 2.86
N GLU A 199 -10.98 -7.39 1.98
CA GLU A 199 -10.56 -8.78 2.25
C GLU A 199 -9.48 -8.91 3.33
N SER A 200 -8.74 -7.82 3.58
CA SER A 200 -7.70 -7.74 4.61
C SER A 200 -7.53 -6.32 5.11
N ILE A 201 -7.03 -6.18 6.33
CA ILE A 201 -6.72 -4.88 6.93
C ILE A 201 -5.31 -4.91 7.51
N GLU A 202 -4.72 -3.74 7.73
CA GLU A 202 -3.37 -3.60 8.28
C GLU A 202 -3.44 -2.93 9.65
N ILE A 203 -2.92 -3.63 10.65
CA ILE A 203 -2.90 -3.20 12.05
C ILE A 203 -1.47 -2.86 12.44
N GLU A 204 -1.28 -1.65 12.93
CA GLU A 204 0.00 -1.11 13.36
C GLU A 204 0.23 -1.29 14.85
N LEU A 205 1.45 -1.66 15.21
CA LEU A 205 1.94 -1.71 16.57
C LEU A 205 2.84 -0.50 16.84
N TRP A 206 2.52 0.23 17.89
CA TRP A 206 3.26 1.39 18.36
C TRP A 206 3.66 1.18 19.82
N ARG A 207 4.74 1.82 20.27
CA ARG A 207 5.28 1.66 21.62
C ARG A 207 5.76 2.98 22.18
N LYS A 208 5.51 3.24 23.47
CA LYS A 208 6.08 4.34 24.24
C LYS A 208 6.50 3.89 25.62
N ILE A 209 7.25 4.73 26.33
CA ILE A 209 7.45 4.55 27.77
C ILE A 209 6.15 4.94 28.49
N ALA A 210 5.68 4.07 29.38
CA ALA A 210 4.46 4.26 30.15
C ALA A 210 4.57 5.55 31.00
N GLY A 211 3.57 6.41 30.89
CA GLY A 211 3.55 7.70 31.59
C GLY A 211 4.48 8.78 31.01
N SER A 212 5.27 8.48 29.97
CA SER A 212 6.03 9.52 29.26
C SER A 212 5.10 10.43 28.45
N SER A 213 5.47 11.69 28.32
CA SER A 213 4.85 12.65 27.39
C SER A 213 5.31 12.48 25.94
N ASP A 214 6.32 11.64 25.69
CA ASP A 214 6.85 11.42 24.36
C ASP A 214 5.83 10.76 23.43
N ASP A 215 5.95 11.09 22.15
CA ASP A 215 5.19 10.45 21.09
C ASP A 215 5.54 8.96 20.99
N PRO A 216 4.56 8.09 20.72
CA PRO A 216 4.84 6.68 20.53
C PRO A 216 5.66 6.44 19.26
N ILE A 217 6.56 5.48 19.34
CA ILE A 217 7.43 5.04 18.25
C ILE A 217 6.71 3.92 17.51
N TYR A 218 6.70 4.00 16.19
CA TYR A 218 6.20 2.95 15.31
C TYR A 218 7.10 1.71 15.40
N ILE A 219 6.52 0.52 15.56
CA ILE A 219 7.28 -0.75 15.60
C ILE A 219 7.17 -1.49 14.26
N GLY A 220 5.97 -1.53 13.70
CA GLY A 220 5.66 -2.23 12.44
C GLY A 220 4.18 -2.51 12.33
N TYR A 221 3.79 -3.35 11.38
CA TYR A 221 2.40 -3.73 11.16
C TYR A 221 2.23 -5.21 10.83
N GLU A 222 1.00 -5.69 10.94
CA GLU A 222 0.58 -6.98 10.39
C GLU A 222 -0.68 -6.84 9.55
N THR A 223 -0.74 -7.60 8.45
CA THR A 223 -1.95 -7.77 7.66
C THR A 223 -2.77 -8.92 8.22
N ILE A 224 -4.05 -8.67 8.49
CA ILE A 224 -4.97 -9.69 9.02
C ILE A 224 -6.12 -9.92 8.03
N LYS A 225 -6.67 -11.13 8.08
CA LYS A 225 -7.78 -11.63 7.24
C LYS A 225 -8.80 -12.34 8.13
N PRO A 226 -10.06 -12.50 7.71
CA PRO A 226 -11.00 -13.31 8.46
C PRO A 226 -10.52 -14.77 8.47
N ASP A 227 -10.77 -15.47 9.56
CA ASP A 227 -10.63 -16.92 9.61
C ASP A 227 -11.79 -17.63 8.88
N ALA A 228 -11.84 -18.96 8.96
CA ALA A 228 -12.88 -19.76 8.32
C ALA A 228 -14.31 -19.49 8.83
N ASN A 229 -14.45 -18.89 10.02
CA ASN A 229 -15.72 -18.50 10.61
C ASN A 229 -16.09 -17.04 10.32
N GLY A 230 -15.21 -16.29 9.65
CA GLY A 230 -15.37 -14.86 9.43
C GLY A 230 -14.88 -13.99 10.59
N ASP A 231 -14.25 -14.58 11.60
CA ASP A 231 -13.73 -13.86 12.76
C ASP A 231 -12.36 -13.25 12.45
N TRP A 232 -12.16 -12.01 12.91
CA TRP A 232 -10.92 -11.27 12.70
C TRP A 232 -10.21 -11.10 14.03
N SER A 233 -9.01 -11.69 14.14
CA SER A 233 -8.18 -11.55 15.33
C SER A 233 -6.69 -11.54 14.99
N LEU A 234 -5.91 -10.90 15.86
CA LEU A 234 -4.47 -10.81 15.77
C LEU A 234 -3.85 -10.82 17.16
N LYS A 235 -2.63 -11.35 17.24
CA LYS A 235 -1.86 -11.39 18.47
C LYS A 235 -0.39 -11.11 18.20
N PHE A 236 0.04 -9.91 18.59
CA PHE A 236 1.47 -9.58 18.65
C PHE A 236 2.08 -10.30 19.87
N THR A 237 3.21 -10.99 19.69
CA THR A 237 3.89 -11.76 20.74
C THR A 237 5.37 -11.42 20.81
N GLY A 238 6.05 -11.79 21.89
CA GLY A 238 7.49 -11.52 22.05
C GLY A 238 7.82 -10.04 22.26
N LEU A 239 6.86 -9.26 22.73
CA LEU A 239 7.01 -7.83 22.96
C LEU A 239 7.69 -7.58 24.31
N LEU A 240 8.65 -6.64 24.39
CA LEU A 240 9.28 -6.29 25.67
C LEU A 240 8.28 -5.59 26.60
N LYS A 241 8.25 -5.96 27.87
CA LYS A 241 7.52 -5.19 28.90
C LYS A 241 8.25 -3.93 29.34
N GLU A 242 9.57 -3.89 29.24
CA GLU A 242 10.38 -2.78 29.72
C GLU A 242 11.63 -2.57 28.87
N ASP A 243 12.19 -1.36 28.94
CA ASP A 243 13.45 -1.02 28.30
C ASP A 243 14.67 -1.56 29.08
N GLY A 244 15.88 -1.30 28.56
CA GLY A 244 17.13 -1.71 29.21
C GLY A 244 17.42 -1.00 30.55
N LEU A 245 16.62 -0.01 30.95
CA LEU A 245 16.73 0.74 32.20
C LEU A 245 15.63 0.37 33.21
N GLY A 246 14.69 -0.52 32.84
CA GLY A 246 13.56 -0.95 33.67
C GLY A 246 12.30 -0.08 33.53
N ASN A 247 12.27 0.88 32.60
CA ASN A 247 11.07 1.66 32.34
C ASN A 247 10.05 0.81 31.57
N GLN A 248 8.81 0.74 32.05
CA GLN A 248 7.77 -0.07 31.43
C GLN A 248 7.35 0.49 30.08
N TYR A 249 7.12 -0.39 29.12
CA TYR A 249 6.54 -0.08 27.82
C TYR A 249 5.01 -0.13 27.87
N GLU A 250 4.42 0.80 27.15
CA GLU A 250 3.01 0.80 26.78
C GLU A 250 2.90 0.60 25.27
N TYR A 251 2.09 -0.37 24.86
CA TYR A 251 1.81 -0.65 23.44
C TYR A 251 0.47 -0.07 23.04
N ILE A 252 0.44 0.50 21.85
CA ILE A 252 -0.71 1.17 21.26
C ILE A 252 -0.99 0.52 19.92
N ILE A 253 -2.27 0.28 19.65
CA ILE A 253 -2.75 -0.27 18.38
C ILE A 253 -3.34 0.86 17.55
N LYS A 254 -3.01 0.89 16.26
CA LYS A 254 -3.68 1.75 15.27
C LYS A 254 -4.10 0.91 14.07
N GLU A 255 -5.18 1.30 13.42
CA GLU A 255 -5.59 0.74 12.13
C GLU A 255 -5.17 1.69 11.01
N ARG A 256 -4.56 1.16 9.94
CA ARG A 256 -4.31 1.97 8.73
C ARG A 256 -5.65 2.32 8.08
N LYS A 257 -5.75 3.55 7.58
CA LYS A 257 -6.99 4.11 7.03
C LYS A 257 -7.67 3.16 6.05
N ILE A 258 -8.93 2.82 6.34
CA ILE A 258 -9.82 2.07 5.45
C ILE A 258 -10.83 3.05 4.85
N PHE A 259 -10.87 3.13 3.53
CA PHE A 259 -11.81 4.03 2.86
C PHE A 259 -13.27 3.59 3.11
N GLY A 260 -14.13 4.55 3.45
CA GLY A 260 -15.55 4.31 3.76
C GLY A 260 -15.85 3.84 5.18
N TYR A 261 -14.83 3.81 6.05
CA TYR A 261 -14.98 3.38 7.44
C TYR A 261 -14.27 4.34 8.40
N VAL A 262 -14.83 4.45 9.61
CA VAL A 262 -14.18 5.06 10.77
C VAL A 262 -13.89 3.98 11.79
N ALA A 263 -12.68 3.97 12.31
CA ALA A 263 -12.24 3.06 13.35
C ALA A 263 -12.40 3.69 14.74
N ASP A 264 -13.09 2.98 15.63
CA ASP A 264 -13.05 3.21 17.07
C ASP A 264 -12.21 2.09 17.72
N ILE A 265 -11.22 2.48 18.54
CA ILE A 265 -10.30 1.54 19.19
C ILE A 265 -10.49 1.64 20.69
N THR A 266 -10.98 0.54 21.29
CA THR A 266 -11.16 0.42 22.73
C THR A 266 -10.24 -0.66 23.28
N LYS A 267 -10.06 -0.64 24.61
CA LYS A 267 -9.30 -1.65 25.34
C LYS A 267 -10.24 -2.38 26.30
N ASP A 268 -10.23 -3.70 26.25
CA ASP A 268 -11.02 -4.56 27.11
C ASP A 268 -10.13 -5.55 27.86
N GLU A 269 -10.52 -5.93 29.08
CA GLU A 269 -9.70 -6.78 29.95
C GLU A 269 -9.59 -8.24 29.46
N ILE A 270 -10.48 -8.68 28.56
CA ILE A 270 -10.58 -10.09 28.12
C ILE A 270 -9.92 -10.30 26.74
N SER A 271 -10.18 -9.41 25.78
CA SER A 271 -9.79 -9.52 24.36
C SER A 271 -8.59 -8.63 24.02
N GLY A 272 -8.15 -7.76 24.93
CA GLY A 272 -7.04 -6.84 24.73
C GLY A 272 -7.52 -5.54 24.09
N HIS A 273 -7.36 -5.41 22.78
CA HIS A 273 -7.84 -4.26 22.01
C HIS A 273 -8.99 -4.69 21.09
N VAL A 274 -10.04 -3.89 21.03
CA VAL A 274 -11.16 -4.08 20.09
C VAL A 274 -11.17 -2.91 19.13
N ILE A 275 -11.05 -3.21 17.84
CA ILE A 275 -11.20 -2.24 16.76
C ILE A 275 -12.59 -2.44 16.16
N THR A 276 -13.43 -1.42 16.21
CA THR A 276 -14.77 -1.43 15.59
C THR A 276 -14.76 -0.47 14.41
N ASN A 277 -15.03 -0.99 13.21
CA ASN A 277 -15.25 -0.12 12.05
C ASN A 277 -16.73 0.03 11.78
N SER A 278 -17.19 1.26 11.83
CA SER A 278 -18.53 1.64 11.38
C SER A 278 -18.45 2.27 10.00
N TYR A 279 -19.46 2.00 9.17
CA TYR A 279 -19.57 2.60 7.85
C TYR A 279 -19.72 4.11 7.96
N GLU A 280 -18.83 4.87 7.32
CA GLU A 280 -18.95 6.31 7.13
C GLU A 280 -18.96 6.61 5.62
N PRO A 281 -20.12 7.00 5.05
CA PRO A 281 -20.20 7.28 3.63
C PRO A 281 -19.43 8.56 3.29
N ASP A 282 -18.27 8.41 2.66
CA ASP A 282 -17.60 9.52 1.99
C ASP A 282 -18.41 9.83 0.72
N THR A 283 -19.12 10.97 0.70
CA THR A 283 -20.03 11.34 -0.39
C THR A 283 -19.55 12.55 -1.16
N VAL A 284 -20.01 12.67 -2.40
CA VAL A 284 -19.82 13.82 -3.28
C VAL A 284 -21.17 14.32 -3.79
N SER A 285 -21.18 15.53 -4.33
CA SER A 285 -22.32 16.06 -5.08
C SER A 285 -21.89 16.43 -6.49
N VAL A 286 -22.79 16.21 -7.45
CA VAL A 286 -22.62 16.60 -8.86
C VAL A 286 -23.64 17.68 -9.15
N GLU A 287 -23.13 18.89 -9.39
CA GLU A 287 -23.95 20.08 -9.59
C GLU A 287 -23.61 20.74 -10.91
N GLY A 288 -24.62 21.23 -11.61
CA GLY A 288 -24.48 21.81 -12.94
C GLY A 288 -25.50 22.87 -13.23
N LYS A 289 -25.20 23.67 -14.26
CA LYS A 289 -26.09 24.69 -14.81
C LYS A 289 -26.18 24.56 -16.32
N LYS A 290 -27.32 24.95 -16.85
CA LYS A 290 -27.62 25.01 -18.27
C LYS A 290 -27.51 26.45 -18.76
N THR A 291 -26.84 26.62 -19.89
CA THR A 291 -26.74 27.87 -20.65
C THR A 291 -27.35 27.66 -22.03
N TRP A 292 -28.10 28.65 -22.50
CA TRP A 292 -28.72 28.69 -23.82
C TRP A 292 -28.05 29.78 -24.65
N GLU A 293 -27.46 29.40 -25.79
CA GLU A 293 -26.85 30.28 -26.78
C GLU A 293 -27.78 30.31 -28.01
N ASP A 294 -28.89 31.05 -27.89
CA ASP A 294 -30.01 31.08 -28.84
C ASP A 294 -30.69 32.45 -28.95
N ASP A 295 -29.93 33.53 -28.75
CA ASP A 295 -30.40 34.92 -28.82
C ASP A 295 -31.66 35.20 -27.99
N ASP A 296 -31.67 34.66 -26.77
CA ASP A 296 -32.79 34.77 -25.82
C ASP A 296 -34.11 34.21 -26.38
N ASP A 297 -34.02 33.03 -27.01
CA ASP A 297 -35.15 32.29 -27.60
C ASP A 297 -35.93 33.10 -28.66
N ILE A 298 -35.24 33.91 -29.48
CA ILE A 298 -35.87 34.74 -30.52
C ILE A 298 -36.71 33.92 -31.53
N VAL A 299 -36.30 32.67 -31.79
CA VAL A 299 -36.96 31.73 -32.72
C VAL A 299 -38.07 30.92 -32.02
N GLY A 300 -38.15 30.94 -30.68
CA GLY A 300 -39.14 30.20 -29.90
C GLY A 300 -38.98 28.69 -29.99
N HIS A 301 -37.75 28.20 -30.08
CA HIS A 301 -37.43 26.77 -30.19
C HIS A 301 -36.99 26.16 -28.86
N ARG A 302 -36.72 26.97 -27.83
CA ARG A 302 -36.30 26.50 -26.52
C ARG A 302 -37.41 25.63 -25.90
N PRO A 303 -37.10 24.38 -25.49
CA PRO A 303 -38.08 23.51 -24.87
C PRO A 303 -38.42 23.99 -23.45
N GLY A 304 -39.60 23.63 -22.95
CA GLY A 304 -39.99 23.93 -21.56
C GLY A 304 -39.21 23.14 -20.50
N SER A 305 -38.48 22.08 -20.89
CA SER A 305 -37.65 21.27 -20.01
C SER A 305 -36.56 20.52 -20.77
N ILE A 306 -35.49 20.15 -20.08
CA ILE A 306 -34.45 19.20 -20.53
C ILE A 306 -34.31 18.05 -19.54
N THR A 307 -33.72 16.93 -19.98
CA THR A 307 -33.40 15.80 -19.09
C THR A 307 -31.89 15.65 -19.00
N ILE A 308 -31.34 15.79 -17.79
CA ILE A 308 -29.94 15.52 -17.46
C ILE A 308 -29.84 14.15 -16.80
N ARG A 309 -29.01 13.26 -17.35
CA ARG A 309 -28.77 11.92 -16.82
C ARG A 309 -27.42 11.87 -16.12
N LEU A 310 -27.38 11.29 -14.93
CA LEU A 310 -26.16 11.03 -14.16
C LEU A 310 -25.66 9.63 -14.46
N LEU A 311 -24.39 9.53 -14.84
CA LEU A 311 -23.71 8.27 -15.10
C LEU A 311 -22.63 8.02 -14.05
N LYS A 312 -22.60 6.80 -13.52
CA LYS A 312 -21.59 6.24 -12.63
C LYS A 312 -20.75 5.26 -13.43
N ASN A 313 -19.46 5.53 -13.61
CA ASN A 313 -18.55 4.70 -14.40
C ASN A 313 -19.10 4.34 -15.80
N GLY A 314 -19.83 5.29 -16.42
CA GLY A 314 -20.44 5.13 -17.74
C GLY A 314 -21.82 4.44 -17.76
N VAL A 315 -22.36 4.05 -16.61
CA VAL A 315 -23.72 3.47 -16.49
C VAL A 315 -24.66 4.51 -15.88
N GLU A 316 -25.82 4.74 -16.50
CA GLU A 316 -26.84 5.63 -15.94
C GLU A 316 -27.36 5.11 -14.59
N ILE A 317 -27.43 5.99 -13.60
CA ILE A 317 -27.91 5.68 -12.25
C ILE A 317 -29.04 6.57 -11.76
N ASP A 318 -29.19 7.77 -12.33
CA ASP A 318 -30.23 8.72 -11.96
C ASP A 318 -30.44 9.74 -13.08
N HIS A 319 -31.54 10.49 -13.05
CA HIS A 319 -31.79 11.61 -13.96
C HIS A 319 -32.61 12.73 -13.30
N ARG A 320 -32.51 13.93 -13.87
CA ARG A 320 -33.29 15.11 -13.47
C ARG A 320 -33.91 15.76 -14.69
N VAL A 321 -35.19 16.09 -14.57
CA VAL A 321 -35.87 17.01 -15.49
C VAL A 321 -35.65 18.41 -14.95
N VAL A 322 -35.08 19.28 -15.77
CA VAL A 322 -34.70 20.65 -15.40
C VAL A 322 -35.53 21.63 -16.22
N THR A 323 -36.08 22.64 -15.57
CA THR A 323 -36.91 23.67 -16.19
C THR A 323 -36.39 25.07 -15.88
N ASP A 324 -36.96 26.08 -16.53
CA ASP A 324 -36.70 27.49 -16.22
C ASP A 324 -37.01 27.85 -14.75
N LYS A 325 -37.99 27.19 -14.13
CA LYS A 325 -38.33 27.40 -12.71
C LYS A 325 -37.22 26.98 -11.74
N ASP A 326 -36.31 26.13 -12.19
CA ASP A 326 -35.17 25.63 -11.43
C ASP A 326 -33.90 26.48 -11.70
N ASP A 327 -34.08 27.66 -12.30
CA ASP A 327 -33.00 28.51 -12.83
C ASP A 327 -32.02 27.71 -13.71
N TRP A 328 -32.55 26.74 -14.46
CA TRP A 328 -31.77 25.86 -15.33
C TRP A 328 -30.61 25.16 -14.60
N SER A 329 -30.80 24.81 -13.32
CA SER A 329 -29.78 24.19 -12.47
C SER A 329 -30.20 22.83 -11.91
N TRP A 330 -29.22 21.99 -11.57
CA TRP A 330 -29.47 20.68 -10.94
C TRP A 330 -28.38 20.31 -9.95
N SER A 331 -28.75 19.42 -9.02
CA SER A 331 -27.82 18.82 -8.06
C SER A 331 -28.20 17.35 -7.81
N PHE A 332 -27.19 16.49 -7.83
CA PHE A 332 -27.25 15.11 -7.35
C PHE A 332 -26.38 15.02 -6.10
N THR A 333 -26.97 14.81 -4.93
CA THR A 333 -26.27 14.83 -3.63
C THR A 333 -26.14 13.42 -3.04
N ASN A 334 -25.30 13.29 -2.00
CA ASN A 334 -25.08 12.03 -1.28
C ASN A 334 -24.61 10.88 -2.18
N LEU A 335 -23.89 11.20 -3.26
CA LEU A 335 -23.36 10.19 -4.16
C LEU A 335 -22.14 9.53 -3.52
N PRO A 336 -22.04 8.19 -3.46
CA PRO A 336 -20.84 7.53 -2.94
C PRO A 336 -19.59 8.00 -3.69
N LYS A 337 -18.53 8.34 -2.98
CA LYS A 337 -17.26 8.74 -3.60
C LYS A 337 -16.45 7.55 -4.10
N TYR A 338 -16.58 6.41 -3.44
CA TYR A 338 -15.86 5.17 -3.76
C TYR A 338 -16.79 3.97 -3.91
N GLU A 339 -16.38 3.01 -4.72
CA GLU A 339 -16.98 1.68 -4.86
C GLU A 339 -15.85 0.65 -4.91
N ASN A 340 -15.92 -0.38 -4.07
CA ASN A 340 -14.89 -1.43 -3.96
C ASN A 340 -13.47 -0.87 -3.75
N GLY A 341 -13.34 0.19 -2.94
CA GLY A 341 -12.06 0.87 -2.67
C GLY A 341 -11.51 1.71 -3.82
N GLN A 342 -12.21 1.82 -4.95
CA GLN A 342 -11.82 2.64 -6.11
C GLN A 342 -12.66 3.91 -6.21
N LEU A 343 -12.05 5.00 -6.67
CA LEU A 343 -12.74 6.29 -6.87
C LEU A 343 -13.77 6.15 -7.99
N ILE A 344 -15.03 6.51 -7.71
CA ILE A 344 -16.09 6.51 -8.71
C ILE A 344 -15.93 7.72 -9.64
N LYS A 345 -16.04 7.48 -10.95
CA LYS A 345 -16.13 8.56 -11.94
C LYS A 345 -17.59 8.88 -12.24
N TYR A 346 -18.03 10.07 -11.84
CA TYR A 346 -19.33 10.63 -12.23
C TYR A 346 -19.20 11.50 -13.48
N THR A 347 -20.18 11.39 -14.36
CA THR A 347 -20.35 12.20 -15.58
C THR A 347 -21.83 12.44 -15.83
N ILE A 348 -22.16 13.43 -16.66
CA ILE A 348 -23.55 13.69 -17.06
C ILE A 348 -23.74 13.63 -18.58
N THR A 349 -24.96 13.34 -19.02
CA THR A 349 -25.40 13.54 -20.41
C THR A 349 -26.72 14.29 -20.45
N GLU A 350 -27.01 14.95 -21.57
CA GLU A 350 -28.32 15.54 -21.85
C GLU A 350 -29.01 14.72 -22.95
N ASP A 351 -30.33 14.52 -22.81
CA ASP A 351 -31.14 13.95 -23.89
C ASP A 351 -31.19 14.90 -25.10
N PRO A 352 -31.10 14.40 -26.35
CA PRO A 352 -31.05 15.26 -27.53
C PRO A 352 -32.18 16.29 -27.57
N VAL A 353 -31.80 17.58 -27.64
CA VAL A 353 -32.73 18.69 -27.79
C VAL A 353 -32.83 19.05 -29.26
N LYS A 354 -34.03 18.93 -29.82
CA LYS A 354 -34.27 19.25 -31.23
C LYS A 354 -33.90 20.71 -31.51
N TRP A 355 -33.19 20.96 -32.61
CA TRP A 355 -32.69 22.27 -33.06
C TRP A 355 -31.49 22.83 -32.29
N TYR A 356 -30.87 22.02 -31.42
CA TYR A 356 -29.71 22.47 -30.66
C TYR A 356 -28.57 21.46 -30.73
N ASP A 357 -27.34 21.97 -30.76
CA ASP A 357 -26.13 21.21 -30.51
C ASP A 357 -25.69 21.40 -29.05
N THR A 358 -25.39 20.29 -28.38
CA THR A 358 -25.06 20.25 -26.95
C THR A 358 -23.55 20.16 -26.72
N VAL A 359 -23.01 21.03 -25.87
CA VAL A 359 -21.64 20.95 -25.34
C VAL A 359 -21.69 20.79 -23.83
N ILE A 360 -20.94 19.81 -23.31
CA ILE A 360 -20.83 19.54 -21.87
C ILE A 360 -19.39 19.79 -21.42
N GLU A 361 -19.20 20.73 -20.50
CA GLU A 361 -17.91 21.05 -19.88
C GLU A 361 -17.98 20.82 -18.37
N GLY A 362 -17.27 19.80 -17.89
CA GLY A 362 -17.42 19.32 -16.52
C GLY A 362 -18.84 18.79 -16.30
N TYR A 363 -19.63 19.51 -15.52
CA TYR A 363 -21.05 19.23 -15.29
C TYR A 363 -21.98 20.33 -15.78
N ASN A 364 -21.48 21.34 -16.49
CA ASN A 364 -22.32 22.38 -17.09
C ASN A 364 -22.66 22.01 -18.53
N VAL A 365 -23.85 22.40 -18.97
CA VAL A 365 -24.37 22.12 -20.31
C VAL A 365 -24.64 23.43 -21.03
N THR A 366 -24.16 23.57 -22.26
CA THR A 366 -24.48 24.69 -23.16
C THR A 366 -25.14 24.16 -24.41
N ASN A 367 -26.31 24.68 -24.77
CA ASN A 367 -26.95 24.38 -26.05
C ASN A 367 -26.85 25.58 -26.98
N TYR A 368 -26.37 25.32 -28.19
CA TYR A 368 -26.28 26.29 -29.28
C TYR A 368 -27.42 26.05 -30.25
N CYS A 369 -28.16 27.10 -30.59
CA CYS A 369 -29.20 27.00 -31.61
C CYS A 369 -28.54 26.61 -32.96
N ILE A 370 -29.10 25.61 -33.62
CA ILE A 370 -28.71 25.25 -34.98
C ILE A 370 -29.53 26.13 -35.91
N ASP A 371 -28.90 27.16 -36.48
CA ASP A 371 -29.54 27.96 -37.51
C ASP A 371 -30.01 27.04 -38.66
N PRO A 372 -31.27 27.14 -39.12
CA PRO A 372 -31.64 26.49 -40.36
C PRO A 372 -30.72 27.05 -41.47
N PRO A 373 -30.27 26.21 -42.42
CA PRO A 373 -29.46 26.71 -43.53
C PRO A 373 -30.21 27.87 -44.18
N GLU A 374 -29.54 29.02 -44.34
CA GLU A 374 -30.15 30.21 -44.94
C GLU A 374 -30.87 29.80 -46.23
N PRO A 375 -32.12 30.28 -46.46
CA PRO A 375 -32.76 30.06 -47.74
C PRO A 375 -31.83 30.67 -48.81
N VAL A 376 -31.36 29.82 -49.73
CA VAL A 376 -30.55 30.25 -50.86
C VAL A 376 -31.27 31.43 -51.51
N PRO A 377 -30.64 32.61 -51.66
CA PRO A 377 -31.29 33.72 -52.33
C PRO A 377 -31.70 33.24 -53.72
N ASP A 378 -32.99 33.39 -54.05
CA ASP A 378 -33.51 33.13 -55.39
C ASP A 378 -32.96 34.20 -56.34
N THR A 379 -31.68 34.03 -56.69
CA THR A 379 -31.08 34.66 -57.86
C THR A 379 -31.54 33.80 -59.02
N GLY A 380 -32.67 34.17 -59.64
CA GLY A 380 -33.32 33.44 -60.71
C GLY A 380 -32.44 33.27 -61.95
N ASP A 381 -31.43 32.40 -61.85
CA ASP A 381 -30.52 32.03 -62.91
C ASP A 381 -30.25 30.53 -62.85
N LEU A 382 -30.58 29.83 -63.93
CA LEU A 382 -30.85 28.39 -63.98
C LEU A 382 -29.59 27.49 -63.91
N ASN A 383 -28.45 28.01 -63.47
CA ASN A 383 -27.15 27.31 -63.51
C ASN A 383 -26.58 26.90 -62.14
N HIS A 384 -27.34 27.04 -61.04
CA HIS A 384 -26.82 26.80 -59.68
C HIS A 384 -26.91 25.33 -59.17
N ILE A 385 -27.39 24.40 -60.00
CA ILE A 385 -27.63 22.99 -59.57
C ILE A 385 -26.32 22.20 -59.40
N ILE A 386 -25.21 22.62 -59.99
CA ILE A 386 -23.92 21.89 -59.92
C ILE A 386 -23.11 22.21 -58.64
N TRP A 387 -23.36 23.34 -57.97
CA TRP A 387 -22.68 23.71 -56.71
C TRP A 387 -23.27 23.02 -55.47
N ILE A 388 -24.56 22.67 -55.50
CA ILE A 388 -25.29 22.10 -54.35
C ILE A 388 -24.81 20.67 -54.02
N MET A 389 -24.21 19.95 -54.98
CA MET A 389 -23.65 18.62 -54.72
C MET A 389 -22.25 18.63 -54.07
N MET A 390 -21.53 19.77 -54.04
CA MET A 390 -20.17 19.82 -53.47
C MET A 390 -20.12 20.25 -51.98
N MET A 391 -21.17 20.88 -51.44
CA MET A 391 -21.20 21.33 -50.03
C MET A 391 -21.71 20.28 -49.04
N GLY A 392 -22.02 19.06 -49.48
CA GLY A 392 -22.43 17.95 -48.61
C GLY A 392 -21.31 17.31 -47.78
N ALA A 393 -20.09 17.86 -47.79
CA ALA A 393 -18.91 17.20 -47.24
C ALA A 393 -18.11 17.99 -46.18
N SER A 394 -18.52 19.19 -45.72
CA SER A 394 -17.62 20.03 -44.92
C SER A 394 -18.15 20.67 -43.64
N LEU A 395 -19.27 20.22 -43.05
CA LEU A 395 -19.73 20.76 -41.76
C LEU A 395 -19.10 20.09 -40.53
N THR A 396 -18.47 18.92 -40.69
CA THR A 396 -17.72 18.27 -39.59
C THR A 396 -16.40 18.98 -39.25
N ALA A 397 -15.95 19.96 -40.05
CA ALA A 397 -14.65 20.63 -39.87
C ALA A 397 -14.72 21.95 -39.07
N MET A 398 -15.89 22.62 -38.96
CA MET A 398 -15.96 23.96 -38.34
C MET A 398 -15.98 23.93 -36.81
N VAL A 399 -16.52 22.89 -36.18
CA VAL A 399 -16.50 22.74 -34.71
C VAL A 399 -15.07 22.48 -34.18
N TRP A 400 -14.19 21.89 -35.00
CA TRP A 400 -12.78 21.70 -34.65
C TRP A 400 -11.97 23.01 -34.64
N LEU A 401 -12.39 24.02 -35.40
CA LEU A 401 -11.66 25.29 -35.53
C LEU A 401 -11.92 26.26 -34.37
N ILE A 402 -13.13 26.24 -33.79
CA ILE A 402 -13.49 27.09 -32.64
C ILE A 402 -12.84 26.57 -31.34
N VAL A 403 -12.70 25.25 -31.19
CA VAL A 403 -12.00 24.65 -30.05
C VAL A 403 -10.47 24.84 -30.15
N TYR A 404 -9.90 24.89 -31.35
CA TYR A 404 -8.45 25.07 -31.54
C TYR A 404 -8.00 26.54 -31.34
N GLN A 405 -8.81 27.53 -31.73
CA GLN A 405 -8.44 28.95 -31.59
C GLN A 405 -8.38 29.46 -30.14
N LYS A 406 -9.06 28.82 -29.19
CA LYS A 406 -8.95 29.18 -27.75
C LYS A 406 -7.68 28.63 -27.07
N LYS A 407 -6.92 27.74 -27.70
CA LYS A 407 -5.70 27.15 -27.11
C LYS A 407 -4.40 27.90 -27.42
N GLU A 408 -4.38 28.80 -28.41
CA GLU A 408 -3.17 29.53 -28.80
C GLU A 408 -3.06 30.98 -28.29
N ILE A 409 -4.02 31.49 -27.50
CA ILE A 409 -3.85 32.79 -26.81
C ILE A 409 -3.34 32.55 -25.37
N LYS A 410 -2.14 31.99 -25.29
CA LYS A 410 -1.18 32.24 -24.20
C LYS A 410 0.21 32.18 -24.82
N ILE A 411 0.70 33.31 -25.31
CA ILE A 411 2.12 33.49 -25.60
C ILE A 411 2.60 34.73 -24.85
N ASN A 412 3.74 34.54 -24.19
CA ASN A 412 4.62 35.45 -23.45
C ASN A 412 4.28 35.74 -21.99
#